data_AF-A0A949ADD0-F1
#
_entry.id   AF-A0A949ADD0-F1
#
_cell.length_a   1.000
_cell.length_b   1.000
_cell.length_c   1.000
_cell.angle_alpha   90.00
_cell.angle_beta   90.00
_cell.angle_gamma   90.00
#
_symmetry.space_group_name_H-M   'P 1'
#
loop_
_entity.id
_entity.type
_entity.pdbx_description
1 polymer ?
#
loop_
_entity_poly.entity_id
_entity_poly.type
_entity_poly.pdbx_seq_one_letter_code
_entity_poly.pdbx_strand_id
1 'polypeptide(L)'
;MTEGVKDEFFLDLEDTGLGLGLPATWDDEALRRQVIKALRTLEDRYGLIRVEFYHASDAHITMLPVPGEGITVETNVVSPHDKDIPQRLKFLLMVKAVLEKEGKDLASVPQKEIMRRFHIAERTLEKALADLRK
;
A
#
# COMPACT_ATOMS: atom_id res chain seq x y z
N MET A 1 2.07 -15.67 -20.70
CA MET A 1 3.19 -14.76 -20.98
C MET A 1 2.71 -13.36 -20.61
N THR A 2 2.90 -12.97 -19.36
CA THR A 2 2.60 -11.61 -18.90
C THR A 2 3.88 -10.81 -19.02
N GLU A 3 3.83 -9.73 -19.80
CA GLU A 3 4.91 -8.76 -19.91
C GLU A 3 5.28 -8.27 -18.51
N GLY A 4 6.53 -8.50 -18.11
CA GLY A 4 7.04 -8.12 -16.80
C GLY A 4 7.02 -6.60 -16.69
N VAL A 5 6.23 -6.08 -15.75
CA VAL A 5 6.42 -4.72 -15.23
C VAL A 5 7.88 -4.63 -14.81
N LYS A 6 8.59 -3.59 -15.25
CA LYS A 6 9.95 -3.35 -14.76
C LYS A 6 9.82 -3.11 -13.26
N ASP A 7 10.16 -4.13 -12.47
CA ASP A 7 10.16 -4.11 -11.01
C ASP A 7 11.32 -3.26 -10.46
N GLU A 8 11.77 -2.26 -11.22
CA GLU A 8 12.92 -1.42 -10.92
C GLU A 8 12.66 0.02 -11.40
N PHE A 9 12.97 1.01 -10.56
CA PHE A 9 12.86 2.42 -10.89
C PHE A 9 13.86 3.28 -10.11
N PHE A 10 14.16 4.46 -10.64
CA PHE A 10 14.96 5.47 -9.94
C PHE A 10 14.05 6.46 -9.22
N LEU A 11 14.50 6.88 -8.05
CA LEU A 11 13.79 7.81 -7.18
C LEU A 11 14.73 8.96 -6.82
N ASP A 12 14.37 10.16 -7.27
CA ASP A 12 15.02 11.39 -6.80
C ASP A 12 14.60 11.64 -5.34
N LEU A 13 15.58 11.72 -4.45
CA LEU A 13 15.34 11.79 -3.01
C LEU A 13 14.77 13.13 -2.55
N GLU A 14 15.07 14.23 -3.25
CA GLU A 14 14.60 15.58 -2.89
C GLU A 14 13.16 15.78 -3.36
N ASP A 15 12.91 15.52 -4.65
CA ASP A 15 11.59 15.61 -5.27
C ASP A 15 10.59 14.70 -4.54
N THR A 16 11.04 13.51 -4.14
CA THR A 16 10.21 12.59 -3.34
C THR A 16 9.91 13.18 -1.97
N GLY A 17 10.88 13.79 -1.30
CA GLY A 17 10.68 14.43 0.01
C GLY A 17 9.61 15.52 -0.06
N LEU A 18 9.69 16.38 -1.07
CA LEU A 18 8.70 17.44 -1.33
C LEU A 18 7.34 16.85 -1.69
N GLY A 19 7.29 15.84 -2.56
CA GLY A 19 6.06 15.17 -2.98
C GLY A 19 5.32 14.43 -1.85
N LEU A 20 6.03 14.04 -0.79
CA LEU A 20 5.47 13.47 0.43
C LEU A 20 4.91 14.52 1.39
N GLY A 21 5.03 15.82 1.08
CA GLY A 21 4.56 16.91 1.92
C GLY A 21 5.42 17.15 3.16
N LEU A 22 6.71 16.76 3.14
CA LEU A 22 7.65 17.15 4.18
C LEU A 22 7.78 18.69 4.20
N PRO A 23 8.09 19.29 5.36
CA PRO A 23 8.14 20.75 5.45
C PRO A 23 9.13 21.33 4.45
N ALA A 24 8.66 22.20 3.56
CA ALA A 24 9.51 22.89 2.58
C ALA A 24 10.54 23.83 3.22
N THR A 25 10.46 24.03 4.55
CA THR A 25 11.47 24.76 5.34
C THR A 25 12.69 23.91 5.71
N TRP A 26 12.66 22.60 5.43
CA TRP A 26 13.82 21.73 5.61
C TRP A 26 14.79 21.92 4.46
N ASP A 27 16.09 21.83 4.77
CA ASP A 27 17.11 21.82 3.73
C ASP A 27 17.10 20.47 2.97
N ASP A 28 17.70 20.50 1.77
CA ASP A 28 17.75 19.34 0.88
C ASP A 28 18.40 18.13 1.58
N GLU A 29 19.37 18.36 2.46
CA GLU A 29 20.03 17.30 3.22
C GLU A 29 19.05 16.62 4.21
N ALA A 30 18.24 17.39 4.93
CA ALA A 30 17.24 16.87 5.85
C ALA A 30 16.11 16.12 5.12
N LEU A 31 15.65 16.65 3.98
CA LEU A 31 14.68 15.96 3.12
C LEU A 31 15.23 14.61 2.65
N ARG A 32 16.43 14.60 2.07
CA ARG A 32 17.11 13.39 1.60
C ARG A 32 17.31 12.39 2.71
N ARG A 33 17.78 12.83 3.89
CA ARG A 33 18.00 11.95 5.06
C ARG A 33 16.71 11.27 5.52
N GLN A 34 15.59 12.00 5.50
CA GLN A 34 14.31 11.44 5.89
C GLN A 34 13.80 10.41 4.88
N VAL A 35 13.93 10.67 3.58
CA VAL A 35 13.57 9.72 2.52
C VAL A 35 14.45 8.47 2.59
N ILE A 36 15.77 8.62 2.74
CA ILE A 36 16.70 7.49 2.93
C ILE A 36 16.27 6.62 4.11
N LYS A 37 15.90 7.22 5.25
CA LYS A 37 15.43 6.49 6.42
C LYS A 37 14.15 5.69 6.14
N ALA A 38 13.21 6.28 5.40
CA ALA A 38 11.99 5.59 5.00
C ALA A 38 12.30 4.40 4.07
N LEU A 39 13.15 4.59 3.05
CA LEU A 39 13.57 3.54 2.12
C LEU A 39 14.29 2.38 2.83
N ARG A 40 15.22 2.69 3.74
CA ARG A 40 15.87 1.67 4.58
C ARG A 40 14.88 0.92 5.46
N THR A 41 13.85 1.59 5.97
CA THR A 41 12.81 0.89 6.74
C THR A 41 12.03 -0.08 5.85
N LEU A 42 11.70 0.30 4.62
CA LEU A 42 11.00 -0.57 3.66
C LEU A 42 11.84 -1.79 3.26
N GLU A 43 13.16 -1.61 3.13
CA GLU A 43 14.13 -2.68 2.87
C GLU A 43 14.33 -3.57 4.12
N ASP A 44 14.90 -3.01 5.19
CA ASP A 44 15.40 -3.78 6.33
C ASP A 44 14.27 -4.39 7.18
N ARG A 45 13.20 -3.63 7.42
CA ARG A 45 12.14 -4.04 8.34
C ARG A 45 11.04 -4.82 7.63
N TYR A 46 10.69 -4.40 6.43
CA TYR A 46 9.54 -4.96 5.73
C TYR A 46 9.91 -5.89 4.57
N GLY A 47 11.17 -5.87 4.09
CA GLY A 47 11.61 -6.71 2.99
C GLY A 47 10.83 -6.49 1.69
N LEU A 48 10.32 -5.27 1.47
CA LEU A 48 9.45 -4.95 0.33
C LEU A 48 10.21 -4.47 -0.89
N ILE A 49 11.39 -3.88 -0.67
CA ILE A 49 12.24 -3.31 -1.71
C ILE A 49 13.70 -3.63 -1.40
N ARG A 50 14.55 -3.56 -2.42
CA ARG A 50 15.99 -3.37 -2.28
C ARG A 50 16.34 -1.97 -2.75
N VAL A 51 17.21 -1.26 -2.01
CA VAL A 51 17.62 0.10 -2.39
C VAL A 51 19.13 0.23 -2.51
N GLU A 52 19.57 0.78 -3.64
CA GLU A 52 20.96 1.14 -3.91
C GLU A 52 21.07 2.66 -4.06
N PHE A 53 22.02 3.27 -3.34
CA PHE A 53 22.26 4.71 -3.38
C PHE A 53 23.48 5.01 -4.22
N TYR A 54 23.30 5.80 -5.29
CA TYR A 54 24.39 6.24 -6.15
C TYR A 54 24.84 7.65 -5.76
N HIS A 55 26.16 7.91 -5.84
CA HIS A 55 26.68 9.26 -5.65
C HIS A 55 26.15 10.15 -6.78
N ALA A 56 25.40 11.20 -6.42
CA ALA A 56 24.69 12.17 -7.29
C ALA A 56 23.18 11.96 -7.51
N SER A 57 22.47 11.54 -6.45
CA SER A 57 21.10 12.00 -6.10
C SER A 57 20.00 10.97 -6.16
N ASP A 58 20.16 9.91 -6.94
CA ASP A 58 19.10 8.92 -7.16
C ASP A 58 19.26 7.66 -6.31
N ALA A 59 18.15 7.19 -5.76
CA ALA A 59 18.02 5.85 -5.22
C ALA A 59 17.47 4.92 -6.31
N HIS A 60 18.17 3.83 -6.59
CA HIS A 60 17.65 2.76 -7.43
C HIS A 60 16.87 1.79 -6.56
N ILE A 61 15.59 1.59 -6.89
CA ILE A 61 14.65 0.78 -6.13
C ILE A 61 14.31 -0.46 -6.95
N THR A 62 14.56 -1.64 -6.39
CA THR A 62 14.02 -2.90 -6.92
C THR A 62 12.88 -3.37 -6.02
N MET A 63 11.72 -3.64 -6.60
CA MET A 63 10.59 -4.25 -5.90
C MET A 63 10.90 -5.71 -5.61
N LEU A 64 10.77 -6.11 -4.35
CA LEU A 64 10.95 -7.52 -3.96
C LEU A 64 9.60 -8.24 -3.99
N PRO A 65 9.57 -9.51 -4.43
CA PRO A 65 8.36 -10.31 -4.31
C PRO A 65 8.01 -10.46 -2.83
N VAL A 66 6.78 -10.13 -2.48
CA VAL A 66 6.27 -10.32 -1.11
C VAL A 66 6.23 -11.83 -0.84
N PRO A 67 6.93 -12.33 0.19
CA PRO A 67 7.00 -13.76 0.46
C PRO A 67 5.62 -14.29 0.91
N GLY A 68 5.21 -15.41 0.31
CA GLY A 68 3.96 -16.10 0.64
C GLY A 68 2.93 -16.06 -0.48
N GLU A 69 1.76 -16.66 -0.23
CA GLU A 69 0.64 -16.58 -1.17
C GLU A 69 0.02 -15.18 -1.14
N GLY A 70 0.19 -14.43 -2.23
CA GLY A 70 -0.55 -13.20 -2.47
C GLY A 70 -2.03 -13.47 -2.81
N ILE A 71 -2.84 -12.42 -2.72
CA ILE A 71 -4.17 -12.39 -3.31
C ILE A 71 -4.26 -11.15 -4.21
N THR A 72 -4.77 -11.31 -5.43
CA THR A 72 -5.07 -10.16 -6.27
C THR A 72 -6.35 -9.52 -5.76
N VAL A 73 -6.29 -8.23 -5.44
CA VAL A 73 -7.47 -7.44 -5.09
C VAL A 73 -7.92 -6.70 -6.33
N GLU A 74 -8.84 -7.31 -7.10
CA GLU A 74 -9.44 -6.65 -8.25
C GLU A 74 -10.53 -5.68 -7.80
N THR A 75 -10.39 -4.39 -8.12
CA THR A 75 -11.38 -3.39 -7.73
C THR A 75 -11.38 -2.20 -8.69
N ASN A 76 -12.57 -1.81 -9.12
CA ASN A 76 -12.78 -0.56 -9.87
C ASN A 76 -12.93 0.65 -8.93
N VAL A 77 -12.97 0.41 -7.61
CA VAL A 77 -13.17 1.41 -6.56
C VAL A 77 -11.83 1.95 -6.04
N VAL A 78 -10.74 1.20 -6.23
CA VAL A 78 -9.39 1.63 -5.85
C VAL A 78 -8.51 1.74 -7.06
N SER A 79 -8.29 2.97 -7.51
CA SER A 79 -7.13 3.25 -8.36
C SER A 79 -5.89 3.29 -7.47
N PRO A 80 -4.75 2.70 -7.87
CA PRO A 80 -3.46 2.89 -7.22
C PRO A 80 -3.07 4.37 -7.04
N HIS A 81 -3.69 5.26 -7.83
CA HIS A 81 -3.42 6.69 -7.84
C HIS A 81 -4.45 7.53 -7.06
N ASP A 82 -5.52 6.92 -6.55
CA ASP A 82 -6.54 7.64 -5.77
C ASP A 82 -6.14 7.65 -4.28
N LYS A 83 -5.65 8.81 -3.84
CA LYS A 83 -5.18 9.06 -2.47
C LYS A 83 -6.32 9.23 -1.48
N ASP A 84 -7.54 9.49 -1.94
CA ASP A 84 -8.68 9.86 -1.09
C ASP A 84 -9.50 8.66 -0.61
N ILE A 85 -9.10 7.46 -1.00
CA ILE A 85 -9.80 6.24 -0.62
C ILE A 85 -9.64 6.00 0.89
N PRO A 86 -10.75 5.91 1.64
CA PRO A 86 -10.68 5.67 3.06
C PRO A 86 -9.95 4.36 3.39
N GLN A 87 -9.03 4.38 4.36
CA GLN A 87 -8.29 3.18 4.78
C GLN A 87 -9.19 2.00 5.17
N ARG A 88 -10.35 2.30 5.78
CA ARG A 88 -11.39 1.31 6.11
C ARG A 88 -11.93 0.58 4.88
N LEU A 89 -12.02 1.26 3.73
CA LEU A 89 -12.48 0.67 2.48
C LEU A 89 -11.38 -0.22 1.87
N LYS A 90 -10.12 0.22 1.90
CA LYS A 90 -8.97 -0.62 1.51
C LYS A 90 -8.94 -1.92 2.32
N PHE A 91 -9.16 -1.82 3.63
CA PHE A 91 -9.24 -2.98 4.50
C PHE A 91 -10.41 -3.91 4.15
N LEU A 92 -11.60 -3.35 3.89
CA LEU A 92 -12.75 -4.15 3.48
C LEU A 92 -12.52 -4.88 2.14
N LEU A 93 -11.80 -4.27 1.21
CA LEU A 93 -11.46 -4.90 -0.07
C LEU A 93 -10.46 -6.04 0.10
N MET A 94 -9.50 -5.92 1.03
CA MET A 94 -8.65 -7.05 1.40
C MET A 94 -9.46 -8.20 2.02
N VAL A 95 -10.41 -7.89 2.90
CA VAL A 95 -11.34 -8.88 3.47
C VAL A 95 -12.14 -9.57 2.35
N LYS A 96 -12.69 -8.79 1.41
CA LYS A 96 -13.42 -9.32 0.25
C LYS A 96 -12.57 -10.31 -0.54
N ALA A 97 -11.35 -9.94 -0.92
CA ALA A 97 -10.47 -10.80 -1.70
C ALA A 97 -10.08 -12.10 -0.95
N VAL A 98 -9.92 -12.05 0.37
CA VAL A 98 -9.71 -13.27 1.18
C VAL A 98 -10.92 -14.19 1.12
N LEU A 99 -12.14 -13.64 1.26
CA LEU A 99 -13.37 -14.43 1.17
C LEU A 99 -13.55 -15.03 -0.23
N GLU A 100 -13.26 -14.28 -1.29
CA GLU A 100 -13.35 -14.76 -2.67
C GLU A 100 -12.37 -15.92 -2.93
N LYS A 101 -11.15 -15.84 -2.40
CA LYS A 101 -10.18 -16.96 -2.44
C LYS A 101 -10.71 -18.23 -1.75
N GLU A 102 -11.60 -18.06 -0.76
CA GLU A 102 -12.29 -19.17 -0.06
C GLU A 102 -13.60 -19.59 -0.73
N GLY A 103 -13.95 -19.02 -1.89
CA GLY A 103 -15.21 -19.30 -2.59
C GLY A 103 -16.44 -18.67 -1.93
N LYS A 104 -16.26 -17.63 -1.11
CA LYS A 104 -17.34 -16.89 -0.44
C LYS A 104 -17.44 -15.48 -1.00
N ASP A 105 -18.66 -15.02 -1.24
CA ASP A 105 -18.90 -13.61 -1.56
C ASP A 105 -19.05 -12.78 -0.27
N LEU A 106 -18.60 -11.53 -0.29
CA LEU A 106 -18.69 -10.64 0.88
C LEU A 106 -20.15 -10.47 1.36
N ALA A 107 -21.12 -10.40 0.45
CA ALA A 107 -22.53 -10.26 0.82
C ALA A 107 -23.15 -11.58 1.33
N SER A 108 -22.50 -12.72 1.08
CA SER A 108 -22.92 -14.04 1.57
C SER A 108 -22.51 -14.30 3.03
N VAL A 109 -21.54 -13.55 3.56
CA VAL A 109 -21.04 -13.72 4.93
C VAL A 109 -21.73 -12.76 5.90
N PRO A 110 -22.29 -13.24 7.04
CA PRO A 110 -22.89 -12.36 8.03
C PRO A 110 -21.89 -11.33 8.57
N GLN A 111 -22.31 -10.06 8.68
CA GLN A 111 -21.43 -8.98 9.17
C GLN A 111 -20.83 -9.29 10.55
N LYS A 112 -21.59 -9.93 11.44
CA LYS A 112 -21.11 -10.38 12.76
C LYS A 112 -19.95 -11.39 12.66
N GLU A 113 -19.97 -12.25 11.64
CA GLU A 113 -18.88 -13.19 11.38
C GLU A 113 -17.64 -12.45 10.88
N ILE A 114 -17.80 -11.50 9.96
CA ILE A 114 -16.71 -10.65 9.46
C ILE A 114 -16.06 -9.88 10.63
N MET A 115 -16.87 -9.23 11.46
CA MET A 115 -16.41 -8.49 12.64
C MET A 115 -15.60 -9.37 13.57
N ARG A 116 -16.11 -10.56 13.90
CA ARG A 116 -15.44 -11.51 14.79
C ARG A 116 -14.14 -12.03 14.19
N ARG A 117 -14.15 -12.40 12.91
CA ARG A 117 -13.03 -13.04 12.23
C ARG A 117 -11.86 -12.09 11.96
N PHE A 118 -12.16 -10.86 11.59
CA PHE A 118 -11.16 -9.86 11.20
C PHE A 118 -10.96 -8.79 12.28
N HIS A 119 -11.54 -8.97 13.47
CA HIS A 119 -11.44 -8.07 14.61
C HIS A 119 -11.84 -6.61 14.28
N ILE A 120 -12.95 -6.45 13.54
CA ILE A 120 -13.44 -5.15 13.08
C ILE A 120 -14.59 -4.68 13.98
N ALA A 121 -14.54 -3.43 14.44
CA ALA A 121 -15.67 -2.80 15.13
C ALA A 121 -16.85 -2.57 14.17
N GLU A 122 -18.08 -2.74 14.66
CA GLU A 122 -19.32 -2.63 13.89
C GLU A 122 -19.39 -1.33 13.07
N ARG A 123 -19.22 -0.18 13.74
CA ARG A 123 -19.22 1.15 13.12
C ARG A 123 -18.18 1.30 12.00
N THR A 124 -17.04 0.62 12.11
CA THR A 124 -15.99 0.67 11.08
C THR A 124 -16.42 -0.12 9.85
N LEU A 125 -16.99 -1.31 10.06
CA LEU A 125 -17.50 -2.16 8.98
C LEU A 125 -18.67 -1.49 8.25
N GLU A 126 -19.64 -0.92 8.99
CA GLU A 126 -20.78 -0.20 8.41
C GLU A 126 -20.34 0.95 7.52
N LYS A 127 -19.40 1.78 7.99
CA LYS A 127 -18.87 2.89 7.19
C LYS A 127 -18.13 2.41 5.95
N ALA A 128 -17.34 1.34 6.07
CA ALA A 128 -16.63 0.79 4.92
C ALA A 128 -17.60 0.21 3.86
N LEU A 129 -18.66 -0.48 4.30
CA LEU A 129 -19.72 -0.96 3.41
C LEU A 129 -20.49 0.17 2.76
N ALA A 130 -20.73 1.26 3.48
CA ALA A 130 -21.36 2.46 2.92
C ALA A 130 -20.48 3.12 1.86
N ASP A 131 -19.15 3.19 2.08
CA ASP A 131 -18.22 3.74 1.08
C ASP A 131 -18.09 2.83 -0.15
N LEU A 132 -18.21 1.50 0.00
CA LEU A 132 -18.18 0.56 -1.13
C LEU A 132 -19.39 0.71 -2.08
N ARG A 133 -20.51 1.26 -1.59
CA ARG A 133 -21.74 1.46 -2.37
C ARG A 133 -21.80 2.81 -3.10
N LYS A 134 -20.86 3.70 -2.83
CA LYS A 134 -20.74 5.00 -3.51
C LYS A 134 -20.06 4.81 -4.86
#